data_AF-A0A3D6EX48-F1
#
_entry.id   AF-A0A3D6EX48-F1
#
_cell.length_a   1.000
_cell.length_b   1.000
_cell.length_c   1.000
_cell.angle_alpha   90.00
_cell.angle_beta   90.00
_cell.angle_gamma   90.00
#
_symmetry.space_group_name_H-M   'P 1'
#
loop_
_entity.id
_entity.type
_entity.pdbx_description
1 polymer ?
#
loop_
_entity_poly.entity_id
_entity_poly.type
_entity_poly.pdbx_seq_one_letter_code
_entity_poly.pdbx_strand_id
1 'polypeptide(L)'
;MDYQESIPAFGIVKNMRRADQLLSIFDSFFGKKKNCSKEGRWKEFNKHAVLISVGNYMHGNKHGQWVEYYDSGELMLEENYENGILHGRFATYHPNGNLMSEGAYVQGSREGYFKIYNEEGRKTKSLLFIDNNLMEEIDATSTVMAI
;
A
#
# COMPACT_ATOMS: atom_id res chain seq x y z
N MET A 1 10.36 18.40 -17.45
CA MET A 1 11.77 17.96 -17.38
C MET A 1 12.41 18.87 -16.36
N ASP A 2 12.38 18.48 -15.09
CA ASP A 2 13.01 19.26 -14.02
C ASP A 2 14.29 18.54 -13.60
N TYR A 3 15.38 19.29 -13.76
CA TYR A 3 16.75 18.89 -13.57
C TYR A 3 17.06 18.94 -12.06
N GLN A 4 17.52 17.83 -11.48
CA GLN A 4 18.03 17.82 -10.12
C GLN A 4 19.39 18.52 -10.08
N GLU A 5 19.52 19.59 -9.30
CA GLU A 5 20.83 20.16 -8.97
C GLU A 5 21.47 19.43 -7.78
N SER A 6 22.69 18.97 -8.04
CA SER A 6 23.65 18.34 -7.15
C SER A 6 24.11 19.27 -6.03
N ILE A 7 24.18 18.77 -4.80
CA ILE A 7 24.83 19.46 -3.68
C ILE A 7 26.34 19.15 -3.71
N PRO A 8 27.25 20.15 -3.75
CA PRO A 8 28.66 19.89 -3.48
C PRO A 8 28.92 20.03 -1.97
N ALA A 9 29.52 18.98 -1.39
CA ALA A 9 30.07 19.01 -0.05
C ALA A 9 31.40 19.77 -0.04
N PHE A 10 31.49 20.87 0.71
CA PHE A 10 32.77 21.44 1.14
C PHE A 10 32.79 21.47 2.67
N GLY A 11 33.72 20.71 3.25
CA GLY A 11 34.05 20.79 4.67
C GLY A 11 35.10 21.85 4.94
N ILE A 12 34.89 22.67 5.96
CA ILE A 12 35.96 23.32 6.75
C ILE A 12 35.57 23.29 8.23
N VAL A 13 36.51 22.88 9.08
CA VAL A 13 36.36 22.66 10.52
C VAL A 13 36.51 23.97 11.33
N LYS A 14 35.50 24.21 12.19
CA LYS A 14 35.43 24.88 13.51
C LYS A 14 36.23 26.17 13.79
N ASN A 15 35.47 27.23 14.11
CA ASN A 15 35.81 28.13 15.21
C ASN A 15 34.57 28.36 16.10
N MET A 16 34.68 27.91 17.36
CA MET A 16 33.60 27.58 18.29
C MET A 16 33.25 28.80 19.14
N ARG A 17 32.24 29.57 18.68
CA ARG A 17 31.40 30.58 19.40
C ARG A 17 30.43 31.27 18.43
N ARG A 18 30.68 31.20 17.11
CA ARG A 18 29.73 31.60 16.04
C ARG A 18 28.89 30.44 15.50
N ALA A 19 29.25 29.20 15.81
CA ALA A 19 28.51 28.03 15.35
C ALA A 19 27.08 28.01 15.90
N ASP A 20 26.85 28.46 17.14
CA ASP A 20 25.52 28.46 17.77
C ASP A 20 24.60 29.55 17.20
N GLN A 21 25.16 30.69 16.77
CA GLN A 21 24.40 31.72 16.04
C GLN A 21 24.12 31.32 14.59
N LEU A 22 25.03 30.58 13.94
CA LEU A 22 24.79 30.06 12.59
C LEU A 22 23.81 28.88 12.60
N LEU A 23 23.82 28.02 13.62
CA LEU A 23 22.84 26.94 13.78
C LEU A 23 21.42 27.50 13.98
N SER A 24 21.26 28.56 14.78
CA SER A 24 19.94 29.15 15.02
C SER A 24 19.38 29.92 13.81
N ILE A 25 20.24 30.55 13.01
CA ILE A 25 19.85 31.16 11.73
C ILE A 25 19.54 30.07 10.69
N PHE A 26 20.27 28.94 10.71
CA PHE A 26 20.00 27.80 9.84
C PHE A 26 18.68 27.10 10.22
N ASP A 27 18.38 26.91 11.50
CA ASP A 27 17.08 26.36 11.96
C ASP A 27 15.90 27.34 11.75
N SER A 28 16.19 28.65 11.66
CA SER A 28 15.23 29.71 11.34
C SER A 28 14.91 29.78 9.83
N PHE A 29 15.90 29.55 8.96
CA PHE A 29 15.72 29.52 7.50
C PHE A 29 15.28 28.14 6.97
N PHE A 30 15.86 27.06 7.47
CA PHE A 30 15.43 25.69 7.25
C PHE A 30 14.47 25.30 8.37
N GLY A 31 13.37 26.04 8.46
CA GLY A 31 12.33 25.85 9.46
C GLY A 31 12.07 24.37 9.70
N LYS A 32 12.25 23.95 10.97
CA LYS A 32 11.85 22.66 11.55
C LYS A 32 11.52 21.61 10.50
N LYS A 33 12.53 20.85 10.03
CA LYS A 33 12.42 19.64 9.19
C LYS A 33 10.99 19.48 8.68
N LYS A 34 10.63 20.22 7.62
CA LYS A 34 9.28 20.17 7.03
C LYS A 34 8.92 18.70 7.01
N ASN A 35 7.92 18.31 7.81
CA ASN A 35 7.48 16.93 7.85
C ASN A 35 7.03 16.66 6.41
N CYS A 36 7.90 16.06 5.62
CA CYS A 36 7.65 15.66 4.25
C CYS A 36 6.77 14.42 4.30
N SER A 37 5.60 14.56 4.94
CA SER A 37 4.55 13.58 4.90
C SER A 37 4.16 13.41 3.44
N LYS A 38 4.29 12.19 2.92
CA LYS A 38 3.85 11.87 1.56
C LYS A 38 2.41 12.34 1.37
N GLU A 39 2.13 12.98 0.25
CA GLU A 39 0.82 13.53 -0.09
C GLU A 39 0.53 13.27 -1.58
N GLY A 40 -0.73 13.03 -1.94
CA GLY A 40 -1.17 12.88 -3.32
C GLY A 40 -0.89 11.50 -3.91
N ARG A 41 -0.85 11.40 -5.25
CA ARG A 41 -0.69 10.14 -5.98
C ARG A 41 0.78 9.73 -6.11
N TRP A 42 1.07 8.49 -5.77
CA TRP A 42 2.39 7.89 -5.83
C TRP A 42 2.41 6.67 -6.74
N LYS A 43 3.57 6.46 -7.38
CA LYS A 43 3.87 5.31 -8.22
C LYS A 43 5.21 4.74 -7.79
N GLU A 44 5.29 3.44 -7.64
CA GLU A 44 6.50 2.73 -7.28
C GLU A 44 6.91 1.81 -8.43
N PHE A 45 8.21 1.77 -8.70
CA PHE A 45 8.79 1.02 -9.80
C PHE A 45 9.87 0.06 -9.27
N ASN A 46 10.02 -1.10 -9.90
CA ASN A 46 11.10 -2.03 -9.58
C ASN A 46 12.45 -1.55 -10.17
N LYS A 47 13.52 -2.32 -9.96
CA LYS A 47 14.88 -2.01 -10.45
C LYS A 47 15.00 -1.91 -11.99
N HIS A 48 14.01 -2.42 -12.73
CA HIS A 48 13.93 -2.35 -14.18
C HIS A 48 12.97 -1.26 -14.67
N ALA A 49 12.56 -0.35 -13.79
CA ALA A 49 11.61 0.73 -14.07
C ALA A 49 10.21 0.26 -14.50
N VAL A 50 9.81 -0.96 -14.14
CA VAL A 50 8.44 -1.46 -14.33
C VAL A 50 7.58 -1.00 -13.16
N LEU A 51 6.38 -0.48 -13.43
CA LEU A 51 5.41 -0.05 -12.42
C LEU A 51 4.92 -1.26 -11.62
N ILE A 52 5.08 -1.24 -10.30
CA ILE A 52 4.68 -2.33 -9.41
C ILE A 52 3.60 -1.93 -8.41
N SER A 53 3.40 -0.62 -8.19
CA SER A 53 2.41 -0.15 -7.21
C SER A 53 1.99 1.29 -7.48
N VAL A 54 0.71 1.59 -7.25
CA VAL A 54 0.13 2.93 -7.37
C VAL A 54 -0.94 3.14 -6.30
N GLY A 55 -0.99 4.34 -5.74
CA GLY A 55 -2.05 4.74 -4.84
C GLY A 55 -1.86 6.15 -4.34
N ASN A 56 -2.62 6.54 -3.32
CA ASN A 56 -2.55 7.89 -2.76
C ASN A 56 -2.07 7.87 -1.31
N TYR A 57 -1.34 8.92 -0.93
CA TYR A 57 -1.02 9.23 0.44
C TYR A 57 -1.78 10.48 0.89
N MET A 58 -2.24 10.47 2.13
CA MET A 58 -2.85 11.61 2.81
C MET A 58 -2.23 11.72 4.20
N HIS A 59 -1.65 12.87 4.53
CA HIS A 59 -0.93 13.11 5.78
C HIS A 59 0.18 12.09 6.08
N GLY A 60 0.82 11.55 5.03
CA GLY A 60 1.90 10.57 5.15
C GLY A 60 1.45 9.12 5.22
N ASN A 61 0.14 8.84 5.23
CA ASN A 61 -0.42 7.50 5.32
C ASN A 61 -1.10 7.08 4.00
N LYS A 62 -1.11 5.79 3.65
CA LYS A 62 -1.88 5.28 2.51
C LYS A 62 -3.36 5.65 2.69
N HIS A 63 -4.01 6.11 1.63
CA HIS A 63 -5.41 6.51 1.68
C HIS A 63 -6.11 6.23 0.34
N GLY A 64 -7.35 5.72 0.41
CA GLY A 64 -8.12 5.28 -0.75
C GLY A 64 -7.57 4.01 -1.38
N GLN A 65 -7.85 3.84 -2.67
CA GLN A 65 -7.48 2.65 -3.42
C GLN A 65 -5.96 2.57 -3.63
N TRP A 66 -5.43 1.39 -3.33
CA TRP A 66 -4.06 1.00 -3.61
C TRP A 66 -4.07 -0.20 -4.55
N VAL A 67 -3.20 -0.17 -5.55
CA VAL A 67 -3.14 -1.19 -6.59
C VAL A 67 -1.69 -1.62 -6.77
N GLU A 68 -1.46 -2.93 -6.73
CA GLU A 68 -0.16 -3.54 -6.98
C GLU A 68 -0.23 -4.48 -8.18
N TYR A 69 0.89 -4.58 -8.89
CA TYR A 69 1.03 -5.33 -10.12
C TYR A 69 2.13 -6.38 -9.98
N TYR A 70 1.98 -7.49 -10.70
CA TYR A 70 3.07 -8.43 -10.92
C TYR A 70 4.21 -7.77 -11.71
N ASP A 71 5.42 -8.33 -11.64
CA ASP A 71 6.56 -7.85 -12.43
C ASP A 71 6.31 -7.92 -13.96
N SER A 72 5.38 -8.78 -14.38
CA SER A 72 4.89 -8.91 -15.76
C SER A 72 3.87 -7.83 -16.15
N GLY A 73 3.32 -7.08 -15.17
CA GLY A 73 2.46 -5.92 -15.37
C GLY A 73 0.96 -6.19 -15.17
N GLU A 74 0.54 -7.44 -14.96
CA GLU A 74 -0.84 -7.78 -14.64
C GLU A 74 -1.20 -7.34 -13.22
N LEU A 75 -2.48 -7.06 -13.01
CA LEU A 75 -3.02 -6.72 -11.70
C LEU A 75 -2.81 -7.88 -10.72
N MET A 76 -2.23 -7.59 -9.56
CA MET A 76 -1.96 -8.58 -8.50
C MET A 76 -2.90 -8.37 -7.31
N LEU A 77 -3.09 -7.12 -6.91
CA LEU A 77 -3.74 -6.78 -5.65
C LEU A 77 -4.44 -5.42 -5.76
N GLU A 78 -5.66 -5.36 -5.26
CA GLU A 78 -6.39 -4.12 -4.99
C GLU A 78 -6.80 -4.08 -3.52
N GLU A 79 -6.44 -2.99 -2.86
CA GLU A 79 -6.76 -2.74 -1.46
C GLU A 79 -7.35 -1.35 -1.30
N ASN A 80 -8.05 -1.12 -0.20
CA ASN A 80 -8.48 0.22 0.18
C ASN A 80 -7.98 0.56 1.58
N TYR A 81 -7.48 1.77 1.74
CA TYR A 81 -6.91 2.26 2.99
C TYR A 81 -7.64 3.49 3.50
N GLU A 82 -7.79 3.58 4.82
CA GLU A 82 -8.23 4.77 5.52
C GLU A 82 -7.20 5.10 6.61
N ASN A 83 -6.56 6.27 6.50
CA ASN A 83 -5.51 6.73 7.43
C ASN A 83 -4.38 5.70 7.66
N GLY A 84 -4.00 4.96 6.62
CA GLY A 84 -2.95 3.93 6.67
C GLY A 84 -3.43 2.56 7.14
N ILE A 85 -4.71 2.40 7.46
CA ILE A 85 -5.32 1.15 7.92
C ILE A 85 -6.16 0.56 6.79
N LEU A 86 -6.06 -0.75 6.54
CA LEU A 86 -6.91 -1.42 5.56
C LEU A 86 -8.39 -1.28 5.95
N HIS A 87 -9.18 -0.72 5.06
CA HIS A 87 -10.61 -0.49 5.28
C HIS A 87 -11.34 -0.43 3.94
N GLY A 88 -12.30 -1.32 3.72
CA GLY A 88 -13.07 -1.43 2.49
C GLY A 88 -12.71 -2.68 1.68
N ARG A 89 -12.88 -2.59 0.36
CA ARG A 89 -12.72 -3.72 -0.57
C ARG A 89 -11.27 -4.19 -0.62
N PHE A 90 -11.11 -5.51 -0.70
CA PHE A 90 -9.86 -6.22 -0.94
C PHE A 90 -10.06 -7.23 -2.05
N ALA A 91 -9.11 -7.32 -2.99
CA ALA A 91 -9.10 -8.33 -4.03
C ALA A 91 -7.68 -8.70 -4.44
N THR A 92 -7.40 -9.99 -4.60
CA THR A 92 -6.18 -10.50 -5.23
C THR A 92 -6.52 -11.22 -6.52
N TYR A 93 -5.55 -11.26 -7.43
CA TYR A 93 -5.70 -11.81 -8.77
C TYR A 93 -4.59 -12.81 -9.04
N HIS A 94 -4.89 -13.82 -9.84
CA HIS A 94 -3.91 -14.76 -10.39
C HIS A 94 -3.09 -14.07 -11.50
N PRO A 95 -1.89 -14.57 -11.85
CA PRO A 95 -1.09 -14.02 -12.95
C PRO A 95 -1.80 -13.99 -14.31
N ASN A 96 -2.82 -14.84 -14.51
CA ASN A 96 -3.66 -14.84 -15.71
C ASN A 96 -4.77 -13.76 -15.69
N GLY A 97 -4.83 -12.93 -14.66
CA GLY A 97 -5.80 -11.85 -14.48
C GLY A 97 -7.12 -12.27 -13.84
N ASN A 98 -7.36 -13.57 -13.61
CA ASN A 98 -8.57 -14.02 -12.95
C ASN A 98 -8.54 -13.70 -11.45
N LEU A 99 -9.70 -13.38 -10.89
CA LEU A 99 -9.83 -13.15 -9.45
C LEU A 99 -9.36 -14.39 -8.69
N MET A 100 -8.51 -14.20 -7.69
CA MET A 100 -7.98 -15.25 -6.81
C MET A 100 -8.71 -15.24 -5.47
N SER A 101 -8.88 -14.06 -4.87
CA SER A 101 -9.69 -13.87 -3.68
C SER A 101 -10.30 -12.48 -3.65
N GLU A 102 -11.47 -12.36 -3.01
CA GLU A 102 -12.07 -11.06 -2.69
C GLU A 102 -12.71 -11.08 -1.32
N GLY A 103 -12.75 -9.92 -0.67
CA GLY A 103 -13.38 -9.73 0.62
C GLY A 103 -13.38 -8.27 1.04
N ALA A 104 -13.56 -8.03 2.34
CA ALA A 104 -13.52 -6.70 2.90
C ALA A 104 -12.72 -6.67 4.21
N TYR A 105 -12.10 -5.52 4.46
CA TYR A 105 -11.48 -5.21 5.73
C TYR A 105 -12.25 -4.08 6.43
N VAL A 106 -12.37 -4.16 7.74
CA VAL A 106 -12.88 -3.10 8.60
C VAL A 106 -11.81 -2.80 9.64
N GLN A 107 -11.16 -1.63 9.52
CA GLN A 107 -10.16 -1.17 10.48
C GLN A 107 -9.00 -2.17 10.69
N GLY A 108 -8.54 -2.76 9.59
CA GLY A 108 -7.44 -3.73 9.57
C GLY A 108 -7.87 -5.17 9.83
N SER A 109 -9.14 -5.41 10.18
CA SER A 109 -9.67 -6.75 10.40
C SER A 109 -10.43 -7.26 9.18
N ARG A 110 -10.21 -8.53 8.81
CA ARG A 110 -11.06 -9.25 7.85
C ARG A 110 -12.46 -9.37 8.42
N GLU A 111 -13.45 -8.96 7.63
CA GLU A 111 -14.84 -8.95 8.04
C GLU A 111 -15.74 -9.46 6.90
N GLY A 112 -16.69 -10.33 7.26
CA GLY A 112 -17.62 -10.94 6.31
C GLY A 112 -17.00 -12.06 5.47
N TYR A 113 -17.62 -12.32 4.32
CA TYR A 113 -17.22 -13.43 3.46
C TYR A 113 -16.03 -13.08 2.57
N PHE A 114 -14.99 -13.89 2.67
CA PHE A 114 -13.91 -13.97 1.70
C PHE A 114 -14.18 -15.10 0.71
N LYS A 115 -14.29 -14.78 -0.56
CA LYS A 115 -14.49 -15.77 -1.62
C LYS A 115 -13.15 -16.11 -2.25
N ILE A 116 -12.90 -17.39 -2.45
CA ILE A 116 -11.67 -17.91 -3.06
C ILE A 116 -12.00 -18.55 -4.39
N TYR A 117 -11.13 -18.36 -5.38
CA TYR A 117 -11.31 -18.80 -6.75
C TYR A 117 -10.06 -19.50 -7.27
N ASN A 118 -10.24 -20.49 -8.14
CA ASN A 118 -9.13 -21.13 -8.85
C ASN A 118 -8.65 -20.27 -10.04
N GLU A 119 -7.59 -20.71 -10.70
CA GLU A 119 -7.05 -20.03 -11.89
C GLU A 119 -8.05 -19.97 -13.06
N GLU A 120 -9.08 -20.81 -13.09
CA GLU A 120 -10.15 -20.78 -14.10
C GLU A 120 -11.26 -19.78 -13.76
N GLY A 121 -11.15 -19.05 -12.64
CA GLY A 121 -12.15 -18.11 -12.15
C GLY A 121 -13.37 -18.78 -11.49
N ARG A 122 -13.30 -20.08 -11.20
CA ARG A 122 -14.37 -20.81 -10.50
C ARG A 122 -14.20 -20.65 -9.00
N LYS A 123 -15.26 -20.23 -8.31
CA LYS A 123 -15.28 -20.16 -6.85
C LYS A 123 -15.06 -21.54 -6.26
N THR A 124 -14.05 -21.68 -5.41
CA THR A 124 -13.72 -22.92 -4.72
C THR A 124 -14.23 -22.93 -3.29
N LYS A 125 -14.17 -21.77 -2.61
CA LYS A 125 -14.54 -21.65 -1.18
C LYS A 125 -15.14 -20.29 -0.86
N SER A 126 -15.90 -20.23 0.24
CA SER A 126 -16.30 -18.98 0.92
C SER A 126 -15.95 -19.12 2.40
N LEU A 127 -15.23 -18.14 2.95
CA LEU A 127 -14.74 -18.12 4.32
C LEU A 127 -15.38 -16.95 5.07
N LEU A 128 -16.13 -17.19 6.13
CA LEU A 128 -16.72 -16.14 6.96
C LEU A 128 -15.72 -15.72 8.04
N PHE A 129 -15.33 -14.45 8.05
CA PHE A 129 -14.50 -13.87 9.10
C PHE A 129 -15.28 -12.86 9.95
N ILE A 130 -15.01 -12.86 11.25
CA ILE A 130 -15.43 -11.80 12.18
C ILE A 130 -14.21 -11.46 13.03
N ASP A 131 -13.78 -10.19 13.01
CA ASP A 131 -12.59 -9.73 13.74
C ASP A 131 -11.35 -10.62 13.49
N ASN A 132 -11.09 -10.94 12.22
CA ASN A 132 -10.03 -11.85 11.76
C ASN A 132 -10.18 -13.34 12.12
N ASN A 133 -11.16 -13.73 12.92
CA ASN A 133 -11.41 -15.12 13.27
C ASN A 133 -12.25 -15.80 12.20
N LEU A 134 -11.81 -16.96 11.72
CA LEU A 134 -12.58 -17.79 10.80
C LEU A 134 -13.75 -18.43 11.57
N MET A 135 -14.97 -18.10 11.17
CA MET A 135 -16.20 -18.62 11.78
C MET A 135 -16.77 -19.79 10.98
N GLU A 136 -16.67 -19.73 9.65
CA GLU A 136 -17.23 -20.75 8.76
C GLU A 136 -16.39 -20.90 7.49
N GLU A 137 -16.27 -22.13 7.01
CA GLU A 137 -15.70 -22.46 5.70
C GLU A 137 -16.72 -23.26 4.89
N ILE A 138 -17.07 -22.74 3.72
CA ILE A 138 -18.03 -23.34 2.79
C ILE A 138 -17.29 -23.70 1.50
N ASP A 139 -17.06 -24.99 1.29
CA ASP A 139 -16.55 -25.49 0.01
C ASP A 139 -17.64 -25.42 -1.07
N ALA A 140 -17.27 -25.03 -2.28
CA ALA A 140 -18.19 -24.90 -3.41
C ALA A 140 -18.79 -26.25 -3.86
N THR A 141 -18.18 -27.37 -3.48
CA THR A 141 -18.67 -28.72 -3.79
C THR A 141 -19.66 -29.27 -2.76
N SER A 142 -19.79 -28.62 -1.59
CA SER A 142 -20.62 -29.12 -0.48
C SER A 142 -22.13 -28.92 -0.68
N THR A 143 -22.57 -28.37 -1.82
CA THR A 143 -23.99 -28.08 -2.10
C THR A 143 -24.74 -29.20 -2.86
N VAL A 144 -24.09 -30.29 -3.29
CA VAL A 144 -24.74 -31.26 -4.22
C VAL A 144 -25.31 -32.54 -3.57
N MET A 145 -25.19 -32.75 -2.25
CA MET A 145 -25.59 -34.04 -1.63
C MET A 145 -26.82 -33.98 -0.71
N ALA A 146 -27.77 -33.07 -0.95
CA ALA A 146 -29.07 -33.07 -0.27
C ALA A 146 -30.20 -33.31 -1.29
N ILE A 147 -30.38 -34.56 -1.70
CA ILE A 147 -31.62 -35.06 -2.34
C ILE A 147 -31.91 -36.46 -1.79
#